data_AF-C3ZJH4-F1
#
_entry.id   AF-C3ZJH4-F1
#
_cell.length_a   1.000
_cell.length_b   1.000
_cell.length_c   1.000
_cell.angle_alpha   90.00
_cell.angle_beta   90.00
_cell.angle_gamma   90.00
#
_symmetry.space_group_name_H-M   'P 1'
#
loop_
_entity.id
_entity.type
_entity.pdbx_description
1 polymer ?
#
loop_
_entity_poly.entity_id
_entity_poly.type
_entity_poly.pdbx_seq_one_letter_code
_entity_poly.pdbx_strand_id
1 'polypeptide(L)' 'WWETTANSRVYSWGGAGGKLGQCLCGTQHNCQPSPEQSCNCDANDTVWRTDEGYLTDKTTLPVVNVSLT' A
#
# COMPACT_ATOMS: atom_id res chain seq x y z
N TRP A 1 6.68 -3.08 1.78
CA TRP A 1 6.01 -3.73 2.94
C TRP A 1 6.36 -2.95 4.20
N TRP A 2 5.67 -3.18 5.32
CA TRP A 2 5.93 -2.46 6.57
C TRP A 2 5.84 -3.37 7.79
N GLU A 3 6.46 -2.96 8.90
CA GLU A 3 6.55 -3.73 10.14
C GLU A 3 5.66 -3.14 11.22
N THR A 4 5.05 -4.03 11.99
CA THR A 4 4.30 -3.71 13.20
C THR A 4 5.20 -3.84 14.43
N THR A 5 4.78 -3.30 15.58
CA THR A 5 5.48 -3.52 16.87
C THR A 5 5.54 -4.98 17.29
N ALA A 6 4.65 -5.84 16.76
CA ALA A 6 4.67 -7.27 16.99
C ALA A 6 5.67 -8.02 16.08
N ASN A 7 6.52 -7.28 15.35
CA ASN A 7 7.49 -7.82 14.39
C ASN A 7 6.83 -8.59 13.23
N SER A 8 5.56 -8.30 12.95
CA SER A 8 4.83 -8.85 11.80
C SER A 8 5.04 -7.97 10.58
N ARG A 9 5.12 -8.60 9.40
CA ARG A 9 5.20 -7.89 8.11
C ARG A 9 3.84 -7.81 7.44
N VAL A 10 3.49 -6.60 7.02
CA VAL A 10 2.28 -6.33 6.25
C VAL A 10 2.67 -5.93 4.82
N TYR A 11 2.10 -6.64 3.84
CA TYR A 11 2.43 -6.49 2.42
C TYR A 11 1.35 -5.73 1.64
N SER A 12 0.49 -5.00 2.34
CA SER A 12 -0.50 -4.09 1.77
C SER A 12 -0.28 -2.69 2.32
N TRP A 13 -0.75 -1.66 1.63
CA TRP A 13 -0.59 -0.28 2.07
C TRP A 13 -1.93 0.41 2.32
N GLY A 14 -1.88 1.65 2.79
CA GLY A 14 -3.04 2.46 3.18
C GLY A 14 -4.28 2.25 2.31
N GLY A 15 -5.43 2.06 2.96
CA GLY A 15 -6.71 1.88 2.29
C GLY A 15 -6.92 0.52 1.59
N ALA A 16 -5.93 -0.39 1.61
CA ALA A 16 -6.06 -1.68 0.93
C ALA A 16 -7.03 -2.67 1.60
N GLY A 17 -7.54 -2.37 2.80
CA GLY A 17 -8.48 -3.25 3.51
C GLY A 17 -7.93 -4.66 3.74
N GLY A 18 -6.61 -4.80 3.90
CA GLY A 18 -5.95 -6.10 4.07
C GLY A 18 -5.71 -6.90 2.78
N LYS A 19 -6.07 -6.37 1.60
CA LYS A 19 -5.76 -7.02 0.32
C LYS A 19 -4.25 -7.03 0.09
N LEU A 20 -3.67 -8.22 0.12
CA LEU A 20 -2.24 -8.45 -0.04
C LEU A 20 -1.74 -7.83 -1.36
N GLY A 21 -0.62 -7.10 -1.30
CA GLY A 21 0.02 -6.51 -2.47
C GLY A 21 -0.69 -5.30 -3.06
N GLN A 22 -1.78 -4.83 -2.46
CA GLN A 22 -2.54 -3.69 -2.98
C GLN A 22 -2.39 -2.43 -2.13
N CYS A 23 -2.68 -1.30 -2.79
CA CYS A 23 -2.88 0.02 -2.21
C CYS A 23 -4.34 0.45 -2.41
N LEU A 24 -4.75 1.59 -1.83
CA LEU A 24 -6.10 2.13 -1.99
C LEU A 24 -6.55 2.16 -3.46
N CYS A 25 -5.71 2.66 -4.37
CA CYS A 25 -6.09 2.79 -5.77
C CYS A 25 -6.32 1.43 -6.45
N GLY A 26 -5.55 0.41 -6.08
CA GLY A 26 -5.67 -0.94 -6.63
C GLY A 26 -6.97 -1.60 -6.18
N THR A 27 -7.41 -1.31 -4.95
CA THR A 27 -8.71 -1.80 -4.47
C THR A 27 -9.90 -1.11 -5.14
N GLN A 28 -9.71 0.12 -5.62
CA GLN A 28 -10.73 0.94 -6.27
C GLN A 28 -10.69 0.88 -7.79
N HIS A 29 -9.72 0.18 -8.38
CA HIS A 29 -9.48 0.12 -9.83
C HIS A 29 -9.35 1.53 -10.46
N ASN A 30 -8.61 2.42 -9.79
CA ASN A 30 -8.39 3.78 -10.26
C ASN A 30 -6.92 4.22 -10.20
N CYS A 31 -5.98 3.26 -10.09
CA CYS A 31 -4.56 3.55 -10.23
C CYS A 31 -4.24 4.15 -11.60
N GLN A 32 -3.12 4.85 -11.66
CA GLN A 32 -2.61 5.51 -12.86
C GLN A 32 -1.22 4.95 -13.18
N PRO A 33 -0.88 4.75 -14.47
CA PRO A 33 -1.67 5.09 -15.67
C PRO A 33 -2.76 4.07 -16.04
N SER A 34 -2.86 2.94 -15.35
CA SER A 34 -3.81 1.87 -15.69
C SER A 34 -4.53 1.33 -14.44
N PRO A 35 -5.85 1.09 -14.53
CA PRO A 35 -6.64 0.60 -13.39
C PRO A 35 -6.33 -0.86 -13.01
N GLU A 36 -5.55 -1.57 -13.83
CA GLU A 36 -5.09 -2.94 -13.58
C GLU A 36 -3.89 -3.01 -12.62
N GLN A 37 -3.27 -1.88 -12.30
CA GLN A 37 -2.13 -1.82 -11.38
C GLN A 37 -2.55 -2.05 -9.93
N SER A 38 -1.66 -2.65 -9.13
CA SER A 38 -1.96 -2.92 -7.72
C SER A 38 -1.75 -1.68 -6.86
N CYS A 39 -0.78 -0.85 -7.26
CA CYS A 39 -0.43 0.44 -6.67
C CYS A 39 0.06 1.40 -7.76
N ASN A 40 0.04 2.70 -7.49
CA ASN A 40 0.60 3.71 -8.38
C ASN A 40 2.13 3.61 -8.51
N CYS A 41 2.83 3.11 -7.49
CA CYS A 41 4.27 2.87 -7.58
C CYS A 41 4.65 1.79 -8.61
N ASP A 42 3.69 0.96 -9.04
CA ASP A 42 3.89 -0.06 -10.09
C ASP A 42 3.95 0.55 -11.51
N ALA A 43 3.65 1.84 -11.66
CA ALA A 43 3.59 2.52 -12.97
C ALA A 43 4.90 2.50 -13.76
N ASN A 44 6.05 2.39 -13.09
CA ASN A 44 7.39 2.32 -13.68
C ASN A 44 7.64 3.36 -14.80
N ASP A 45 7.20 4.59 -14.58
CA ASP A 45 7.42 5.73 -15.47
C ASP A 45 8.02 6.92 -14.69
N THR A 46 8.16 8.07 -15.35
CA THR A 46 8.75 9.28 -14.75
C THR A 46 7.71 10.21 -14.11
N VAL A 47 6.46 9.77 -13.96
CA VAL A 47 5.38 10.58 -13.40
C VAL A 47 5.21 10.27 -11.91
N TRP A 48 5.35 11.31 -11.08
CA TRP A 48 5.11 11.20 -9.64
C TRP A 48 3.63 10.91 -9.35
N ARG A 49 3.40 9.90 -8.51
CA ARG A 49 2.09 9.49 -8.01
C ARG A 49 2.20 9.14 -6.54
N THR A 50 1.06 9.01 -5.88
CA THR A 50 0.97 8.72 -4.45
C THR A 50 0.11 7.48 -4.21
N ASP A 51 0.53 6.65 -3.26
CA ASP A 51 -0.23 5.49 -2.76
C ASP A 51 -0.90 5.78 -1.41
N GLU A 52 -1.15 7.06 -1.12
CA GLU A 52 -1.80 7.52 0.12
C GLU A 52 -3.05 6.71 0.51
N GLY A 53 -3.20 6.50 1.82
CA GLY A 53 -4.39 5.88 2.40
C GLY A 53 -4.24 5.64 3.90
N TYR A 54 -5.37 5.46 4.58
CA TYR A 54 -5.38 5.20 6.02
C TYR A 54 -5.10 3.73 6.35
N LEU A 55 -4.27 3.49 7.37
CA LEU A 55 -4.16 2.20 8.03
C LEU A 55 -5.25 2.11 9.10
N THR A 56 -6.31 1.34 8.82
CA THR A 56 -7.50 1.28 9.69
C THR A 56 -7.53 0.04 10.59
N ASP A 57 -6.73 -0.99 10.29
CA ASP A 57 -6.59 -2.16 11.15
C ASP A 57 -5.66 -1.87 12.33
N LYS A 58 -6.27 -1.54 13.47
CA LYS A 58 -5.56 -1.21 14.71
C LYS A 58 -4.69 -2.36 15.24
N THR A 59 -4.97 -3.62 14.88
CA THR A 59 -4.18 -4.77 15.33
C THR A 59 -2.80 -4.83 14.69
N THR A 60 -2.65 -4.16 13.53
CA THR A 60 -1.38 -4.04 12.81
C THR A 60 -0.60 -2.78 13.18
N LEU A 61 -1.15 -1.93 14.04
CA LEU A 61 -0.53 -0.67 14.45
C LEU A 61 0.21 -0.80 15.79
N PRO A 62 1.21 0.06 16.05
CA PRO A 62 1.74 1.09 15.16
C PRO A 62 2.72 0.55 14.12
N VAL A 63 2.92 1.34 13.06
CA VAL A 63 3.98 1.13 12.07
C VAL A 63 5.32 1.48 12.72
N VAL A 64 6.29 0.57 12.69
CA VAL A 64 7.64 0.81 13.23
C VAL A 64 8.71 0.95 12.14
N ASN A 65 8.47 0.41 10.96
CA ASN A 65 9.38 0.48 9.83
C ASN A 65 8.59 0.39 8.51
N VAL A 66 9.07 1.08 7.49
CA VAL A 66 8.56 0.99 6.12
C VAL A 66 9.73 0.63 5.22
N SER A 67 9.59 -0.49 4.50
CA SER A 67 10.59 -0.95 3.55
C SER A 67 10.10 -0.75 2.12
N LEU A 68 10.95 -0.11 1.32
CA LEU A 68 10.77 0.17 -0.10
C LEU A 68 11.65 -0.72 -1.00
N THR A 69 12.31 -1.73 -0.42
CA THR A 69 13.19 -2.69 -1.12
C THR A 69 12.42 -3.81 -1.78
#